data_AF-A0A1F3WPU9-F1
#
_entry.id   AF-A0A1F3WPU9-F1
#
_cell.length_a   1.000
_cell.length_b   1.000
_cell.length_c   1.000
_cell.angle_alpha   90.00
_cell.angle_beta   90.00
_cell.angle_gamma   90.00
#
_symmetry.space_group_name_H-M   'P 1'
#
loop_
_entity.id
_entity.type
_entity.pdbx_description
1 polymer ?
#
loop_
_entity_poly.entity_id
_entity_poly.type
_entity_poly.pdbx_seq_one_letter_code
_entity_poly.pdbx_strand_id
1 'polypeptide(L)' 'VERKKFNKNYTIVQGIDEREIGLKDLAKKLKSELACGGTIKDGKIELQGEHKQKVKVILVKHGFMPSSIEIR' A
#
# COMPACT_ATOMS: atom_id res chain seq x y z
N VAL A 1 3.17 10.96 2.92
CA VAL A 1 4.50 10.34 2.71
C VAL A 1 5.22 10.43 4.02
N GLU A 2 5.57 9.30 4.63
CA GLU A 2 6.40 9.29 5.84
C GLU A 2 7.88 9.14 5.45
N ARG A 3 8.75 9.94 6.07
CA ARG A 3 10.20 9.81 5.93
C ARG A 3 10.71 8.82 6.97
N LYS A 4 11.29 7.70 6.53
CA LYS A 4 11.97 6.74 7.42
C LYS A 4 13.50 6.89 7.31
N LYS A 5 14.23 6.04 8.06
CA LYS A 5 15.71 5.96 8.05
C LYS A 5 16.26 6.15 6.63
N PHE A 6 17.31 6.95 6.51
CA PHE A 6 17.99 7.30 5.25
C PHE A 6 17.23 8.24 4.30
N ASN A 7 16.32 9.07 4.82
CA ASN A 7 15.62 10.10 4.04
C ASN A 7 14.81 9.53 2.85
N LYS A 8 14.48 8.23 2.90
CA LYS A 8 13.69 7.56 1.87
C LYS A 8 12.20 7.80 2.12
N ASN A 9 11.49 8.09 1.04
CA ASN A 9 10.03 8.25 1.05
C ASN A 9 9.37 6.88 1.15
N TYR A 10 8.29 6.80 1.93
CA TYR A 10 7.43 5.63 2.00
C TYR A 10 5.98 5.99 1.71
N THR A 11 5.32 5.10 0.98
CA THR A 11 3.87 5.09 0.79
C THR A 11 3.26 4.13 1.80
N ILE A 12 2.32 4.63 2.60
CA ILE A 12 1.66 3.86 3.66
C ILE A 12 0.22 3.57 3.22
N VAL A 13 -0.17 2.31 3.26
CA VAL A 13 -1.54 1.84 2.98
C VAL A 13 -2.10 1.24 4.26
N GLN A 14 -3.23 1.75 4.73
CA GLN A 14 -3.83 1.39 6.01
C GLN A 14 -5.37 1.43 5.91
N GLY A 15 -6.06 0.89 6.91
CA GLY A 15 -7.54 0.88 6.95
C GLY A 15 -8.18 -0.23 6.10
N ILE A 16 -7.41 -1.27 5.75
CA ILE A 16 -7.91 -2.48 5.10
C ILE A 16 -8.21 -3.51 6.19
N ASP A 17 -9.38 -4.13 6.17
CA ASP A 17 -9.77 -5.10 7.20
C ASP A 17 -8.82 -6.32 7.19
N GLU A 18 -8.23 -6.62 8.34
CA GLU A 18 -7.20 -7.65 8.50
C GLU A 18 -7.78 -9.08 8.51
N ARG A 19 -9.10 -9.22 8.69
CA ARG A 19 -9.76 -10.51 8.93
C ARG A 19 -9.90 -11.40 7.69
N GLU A 20 -9.80 -10.84 6.49
CA GLU A 20 -9.95 -11.61 5.24
C GLU A 20 -8.68 -11.61 4.40
N ILE A 21 -7.61 -12.33 4.80
CA ILE A 21 -6.52 -12.81 3.91
C ILE A 21 -5.76 -11.73 3.08
N GLY A 22 -6.21 -10.48 3.15
CA GLY A 22 -6.18 -9.55 2.03
C GLY A 22 -5.04 -8.59 2.19
N LEU A 23 -4.68 -8.23 3.43
CA LEU A 23 -3.52 -7.38 3.68
C LEU A 23 -2.21 -8.04 3.20
N LYS A 24 -2.04 -9.35 3.45
CA LYS A 24 -0.85 -10.10 3.00
C LYS A 24 -0.82 -10.26 1.49
N ASP A 25 -1.94 -10.66 0.90
CA ASP A 25 -2.04 -10.89 -0.54
C ASP A 25 -1.90 -9.58 -1.33
N LEU A 26 -2.55 -8.52 -0.85
CA LEU A 26 -2.44 -7.16 -1.40
C LEU A 26 -1.02 -6.62 -1.27
N ALA A 27 -0.35 -6.81 -0.13
CA ALA A 27 1.04 -6.39 0.02
C ALA A 27 1.95 -7.10 -0.99
N LYS A 28 1.72 -8.40 -1.25
CA LYS A 28 2.47 -9.16 -2.26
C LYS A 28 2.20 -8.62 -3.67
N LYS A 29 0.93 -8.37 -4.01
CA LYS A 29 0.51 -7.78 -5.30
C LYS A 29 1.11 -6.39 -5.51
N LEU A 30 0.99 -5.50 -4.54
CA LEU A 30 1.53 -4.14 -4.60
C LEU A 30 3.05 -4.15 -4.81
N LYS A 31 3.79 -4.99 -4.08
CA LYS A 31 5.25 -5.11 -4.27
C LYS A 31 5.62 -5.61 -5.67
N SER A 32 4.87 -6.58 -6.19
CA SER A 32 5.09 -7.13 -7.53
C SER A 32 4.81 -6.10 -8.63
N GLU A 33 3.67 -5.41 -8.55
CA GLU A 33 3.24 -4.42 -9.57
C GLU A 33 4.07 -3.12 -9.51
N LEU A 34 4.54 -2.73 -8.33
CA LEU A 34 5.35 -1.51 -8.15
C LEU A 34 6.85 -1.76 -8.23
N ALA A 35 7.28 -3.02 -8.33
CA ALA A 35 8.68 -3.44 -8.30
C ALA A 35 9.46 -2.80 -7.14
N CYS A 36 8.83 -2.70 -5.96
CA CYS A 36 9.39 -2.01 -4.80
C CYS A 36 9.45 -2.90 -3.57
N GLY A 37 10.40 -2.57 -2.68
CA GLY A 37 10.46 -3.17 -1.36
C GLY A 37 9.28 -2.71 -0.49
N GLY A 38 8.79 -3.59 0.38
CA GLY A 38 7.74 -3.23 1.31
C GLY A 38 7.53 -4.26 2.40
N THR A 39 6.98 -3.82 3.52
CA THR A 39 6.69 -4.65 4.68
C THR A 39 5.28 -4.40 5.19
N ILE A 40 4.74 -5.39 5.88
CA ILE A 40 3.52 -5.19 6.68
C ILE A 40 3.99 -4.89 8.09
N LYS A 41 3.51 -3.79 8.67
CA LYS A 41 3.84 -3.37 10.02
C LYS A 41 2.61 -2.75 10.67
N ASP A 42 2.25 -3.19 11.87
CA ASP A 42 1.15 -2.63 12.66
C ASP A 42 -0.19 -2.55 11.88
N GLY A 43 -0.51 -3.59 11.11
CA GLY A 43 -1.73 -3.65 10.27
C GLY A 43 -1.69 -2.74 9.03
N LYS A 44 -0.51 -2.21 8.66
CA LYS A 44 -0.30 -1.31 7.52
C LYS A 44 0.69 -1.89 6.54
N ILE A 45 0.52 -1.58 5.27
CA ILE A 45 1.49 -1.91 4.22
C ILE A 45 2.36 -0.68 3.98
N GLU A 46 3.66 -0.84 4.16
CA GLU A 46 4.64 0.20 3.91
C GLU A 46 5.42 -0.16 2.65
N LEU A 47 5.37 0.72 1.66
CA LEU A 47 6.03 0.56 0.37
C LEU A 47 7.11 1.63 0.22
N GLN A 48 8.30 1.24 -0.20
CA GLN A 48 9.39 2.16 -0.50
C GLN A 48 9.06 2.97 -1.75
N GLY A 49 9.27 4.29 -1.68
CA GLY A 49 9.00 5.22 -2.78
C GLY A 49 7.67 5.95 -2.67
N GLU A 50 7.45 6.89 -3.59
CA GLU A 50 6.18 7.59 -3.74
C GLU A 50 5.32 6.92 -4.81
N HIS A 51 4.30 6.19 -4.37
CA HIS A 51 3.48 5.37 -5.25
C HIS A 51 1.98 5.58 -5.03
N LYS A 52 1.58 6.65 -4.31
CA LYS A 52 0.18 6.92 -3.93
C LYS A 52 -0.83 6.74 -5.08
N GLN A 53 -0.56 7.34 -6.23
CA GLN A 53 -1.45 7.26 -7.40
C GLN A 53 -1.51 5.85 -7.98
N LYS A 54 -0.35 5.19 -8.13
CA LYS A 54 -0.28 3.81 -8.65
C LYS A 54 -0.97 2.82 -7.70
N VAL A 55 -0.78 2.97 -6.39
CA VAL A 55 -1.44 2.18 -5.36
C VAL A 55 -2.96 2.30 -5.49
N LYS A 56 -3.51 3.51 -5.65
CA LYS A 56 -4.95 3.70 -5.87
C LYS A 56 -5.44 2.93 -7.10
N VAL A 57 -4.74 3.02 -8.23
CA VAL A 57 -5.11 2.29 -9.45
C VAL A 57 -5.10 0.78 -9.22
N ILE A 58 -4.08 0.25 -8.56
CA ILE A 58 -3.95 -1.18 -8.25
C ILE A 58 -5.06 -1.63 -7.30
N LEU A 59 -5.38 -0.84 -6.26
CA LEU A 59 -6.49 -1.14 -5.36
C LEU A 59 -7.82 -1.20 -6.11
N VAL A 60 -8.11 -0.22 -6.98
CA VAL A 60 -9.34 -0.25 -7.80
C VAL A 60 -9.40 -1.47 -8.71
N LYS A 61 -8.27 -1.86 -9.33
CA LYS A 61 -8.16 -3.07 -10.15
C LYS A 61 -8.42 -4.35 -9.35
N HIS A 62 -8.16 -4.35 -8.04
CA HIS A 62 -8.40 -5.46 -7.14
C HIS A 62 -9.77 -5.43 -6.44
N GLY A 63 -10.70 -4.57 -6.88
CA GLY A 63 -12.09 -4.56 -6.43
C GLY A 63 -12.39 -3.61 -5.28
N PHE A 64 -11.42 -2.78 -4.86
CA PHE A 64 -11.69 -1.71 -3.90
C PHE A 64 -12.42 -0.55 -4.59
N MET A 65 -13.47 -0.04 -3.96
CA MET A 65 -14.24 1.08 -4.52
C MET A 65 -13.38 2.36 -4.52
N PRO A 66 -13.29 3.09 -5.66
CA PRO A 66 -12.50 4.33 -5.74
C PRO A 66 -12.88 5.39 -4.72
N SER A 67 -14.17 5.44 -4.32
CA SER A 67 -14.73 6.35 -3.33
C SER A 67 -14.26 6.04 -1.90
N SER A 68 -13.89 4.79 -1.63
CA SER A 68 -13.39 4.35 -0.32
C SER A 68 -11.88 4.55 -0.16
N ILE A 69 -11.18 5.01 -1.21
CA ILE A 69 -9.73 5.18 -1.21
C ILE A 69 -9.41 6.68 -1.12
N GLU A 70 -8.82 7.08 0.00
CA GLU A 70 -8.36 8.44 0.23
C GLU A 70 -6.84 8.52 0.12
N ILE A 71 -6.35 9.53 -0.60
CA ILE A 71 -4.91 9.80 -0.74
C ILE A 71 -4.58 11.06 0.06
N ARG A 72 -3.70 10.93 1.06
CA ARG A 72 -3.12 12.02 1.86
C ARG A 72 -1.61 12.07 1.68
#